data_AF-A0A6B0YDT3-F1
#
_entry.id   AF-A0A6B0YDT3-F1
#
_cell.length_a   1.000
_cell.length_b   1.000
_cell.length_c   1.000
_cell.angle_alpha   90.00
_cell.angle_beta   90.00
_cell.angle_gamma   90.00
#
_symmetry.space_group_name_H-M   'P 1'
#
loop_
_entity.id
_entity.type
_entity.pdbx_description
1 polymer ?
#
loop_
_entity_poly.entity_id
_entity_poly.type
_entity_poly.pdbx_seq_one_letter_code
_entity_poly.pdbx_strand_id
1 'polypeptide(L)'
;MAFRPDAATRVYRIVHSRFPPFDGSGTYRWGSRWVSPGRQVVHAAETYALAVLENLVHWQTNVLPSALVCVEATIPAGMQQEQVNDVDPRALGSFDHEATRAHGDDWYDRRRTAVLWVPSAVSPYERNILSNQTHVDFNKVEVAAPVRAVLDRRLLQESSSGGG
;
A
#
# COMPACT_ATOMS: atom_id res chain seq x y z
N MET A 1 -2.16 -14.13 12.06
CA MET A 1 -3.34 -14.95 12.45
C MET A 1 -4.51 -14.52 11.59
N ALA A 2 -5.29 -15.47 11.06
CA ALA A 2 -6.40 -15.16 10.17
C ALA A 2 -7.66 -14.77 10.95
N PHE A 3 -8.43 -13.81 10.42
CA PHE A 3 -9.67 -13.30 11.00
C PHE A 3 -10.67 -12.92 9.89
N ARG A 4 -11.94 -12.68 10.28
CA ARG A 4 -13.02 -12.24 9.39
C ARG A 4 -13.70 -11.03 10.02
N PRO A 5 -13.63 -9.82 9.41
CA PRO A 5 -14.30 -8.64 9.96
C PRO A 5 -15.83 -8.72 9.81
N ASP A 6 -16.56 -8.16 10.76
CA ASP A 6 -18.02 -8.03 10.69
C ASP A 6 -18.49 -6.91 9.74
N ALA A 7 -17.60 -5.97 9.42
CA ALA A 7 -17.87 -4.83 8.54
C ALA A 7 -16.87 -4.77 7.38
N ALA A 8 -17.33 -4.24 6.25
CA ALA A 8 -16.46 -3.98 5.11
C ALA A 8 -15.47 -2.85 5.46
N THR A 9 -14.27 -2.92 4.89
CA THR A 9 -13.20 -1.95 5.15
C THR A 9 -12.77 -1.29 3.85
N ARG A 10 -12.69 0.05 3.85
CA ARG A 10 -12.20 0.85 2.71
C ARG A 10 -10.70 1.07 2.85
N VAL A 11 -10.00 1.00 1.73
CA VAL A 11 -8.57 1.24 1.61
C VAL A 11 -8.28 2.10 0.39
N TYR A 12 -7.12 2.77 0.40
CA TYR A 12 -6.79 3.80 -0.58
C TYR A 12 -5.43 3.54 -1.20
N ARG A 13 -5.35 3.66 -2.52
CA ARG A 13 -4.09 3.59 -3.26
C ARG A 13 -3.96 4.85 -4.11
N ILE A 14 -2.88 5.60 -3.91
CA ILE A 14 -2.52 6.75 -4.75
C ILE A 14 -1.36 6.34 -5.64
N VAL A 15 -1.53 6.55 -6.95
CA VAL A 15 -0.52 6.26 -7.98
C VAL A 15 -0.56 7.31 -9.07
N HIS A 16 0.51 7.38 -9.86
CA HIS A 16 0.50 8.17 -11.09
C HIS A 16 -0.44 7.52 -12.12
N SER A 17 -1.26 8.34 -12.79
CA SER A 17 -2.26 7.94 -13.79
C SER A 17 -1.73 7.13 -14.99
N ARG A 18 -0.41 7.09 -15.20
CA ARG A 18 0.23 6.29 -16.26
C ARG A 18 0.28 4.81 -15.91
N PHE A 19 0.09 4.47 -14.64
CA PHE A 19 0.10 3.10 -14.15
C PHE A 19 -1.33 2.61 -13.93
N PRO A 20 -1.58 1.30 -14.08
CA PRO A 20 -2.87 0.74 -13.73
C PRO A 20 -3.19 1.02 -12.25
N PRO A 21 -4.40 1.53 -11.96
CA PRO A 21 -4.75 2.10 -10.66
C PRO A 21 -4.61 1.12 -9.48
N PHE A 22 -5.04 -0.13 -9.66
CA PHE A 22 -5.05 -1.16 -8.61
C PHE A 22 -4.45 -2.46 -9.15
N ASP A 23 -3.13 -2.43 -9.32
CA ASP A 23 -2.38 -3.52 -9.94
C ASP A 23 -1.02 -3.77 -9.26
N GLY A 24 -0.61 -5.04 -9.26
CA GLY A 24 0.61 -5.52 -8.62
C GLY A 24 1.81 -5.64 -9.55
N SER A 25 1.75 -5.20 -10.81
CA SER A 25 2.89 -5.27 -11.74
C SER A 25 4.13 -4.52 -11.25
N GLY A 26 3.95 -3.38 -10.57
CA GLY A 26 5.04 -2.62 -9.98
C GLY A 26 5.80 -3.43 -8.92
N THR A 27 5.06 -4.02 -7.98
CA THR A 27 5.60 -4.89 -6.94
C THR A 27 6.17 -6.18 -7.53
N TYR A 28 5.55 -6.75 -8.56
CA TYR A 28 6.10 -7.90 -9.26
C TYR A 28 7.48 -7.60 -9.85
N ARG A 29 7.68 -6.41 -10.43
CA ARG A 29 8.95 -6.04 -11.08
C ARG A 29 10.04 -5.64 -10.09
N TRP A 30 9.70 -4.91 -9.04
CA TRP A 30 10.68 -4.24 -8.17
C TRP A 30 10.63 -4.68 -6.71
N GLY A 31 9.64 -5.48 -6.33
CA GLY A 31 9.36 -5.79 -4.93
C GLY A 31 8.82 -4.58 -4.17
N SER A 32 8.76 -4.73 -2.86
CA SER A 32 8.41 -3.68 -1.89
C SER A 32 9.12 -3.95 -0.56
N ARG A 33 8.78 -3.19 0.48
CA ARG A 33 9.22 -3.49 1.85
C ARG A 33 8.76 -4.87 2.34
N TRP A 34 7.57 -5.29 1.91
CA TRP A 34 6.90 -6.47 2.47
C TRP A 34 6.97 -7.71 1.59
N VAL A 35 7.29 -7.57 0.31
CA VAL A 35 7.41 -8.72 -0.61
C VAL A 35 8.57 -8.51 -1.57
N SER A 36 9.28 -9.60 -1.88
CA SER A 36 10.34 -9.59 -2.89
C SER A 36 9.76 -9.52 -4.31
N PRO A 37 10.56 -9.12 -5.32
CA PRO A 37 10.14 -9.20 -6.73
C PRO A 37 9.65 -10.60 -7.12
N GLY A 38 8.76 -10.66 -8.12
CA GLY A 38 8.14 -11.90 -8.61
C GLY A 38 6.75 -12.19 -8.05
N ARG A 39 6.21 -11.34 -7.16
CA ARG A 39 4.90 -11.54 -6.52
C ARG A 39 3.92 -10.44 -6.91
N GLN A 40 2.78 -10.84 -7.47
CA GLN A 40 1.70 -9.94 -7.89
C GLN A 40 0.87 -9.47 -6.69
N VAL A 41 1.35 -8.42 -6.04
CA VAL A 41 0.74 -7.86 -4.83
C VAL A 41 0.38 -6.39 -5.05
N VAL A 42 -0.88 -6.04 -4.79
CA VAL A 42 -1.32 -4.63 -4.73
C VAL A 42 -1.10 -4.10 -3.32
N HIS A 43 -0.52 -2.92 -3.22
CA HIS A 43 -0.40 -2.18 -1.95
C HIS A 43 -1.46 -1.08 -1.87
N ALA A 44 -2.12 -0.98 -0.74
CA ALA A 44 -2.99 0.16 -0.41
C ALA A 44 -2.83 0.51 1.08
N ALA A 45 -3.29 1.69 1.46
CA ALA A 45 -3.25 2.19 2.82
C ALA A 45 -4.65 2.13 3.47
N GLU A 46 -4.69 1.97 4.79
CA GLU A 46 -5.92 2.02 5.59
C GLU A 46 -6.65 3.37 5.45
N THR A 47 -5.90 4.45 5.31
CA THR A 47 -6.44 5.81 5.20
C THR A 47 -5.90 6.51 3.95
N TYR A 48 -6.67 7.49 3.46
CA TYR A 48 -6.21 8.36 2.38
C TYR A 48 -4.96 9.16 2.80
N ALA A 49 -4.92 9.62 4.06
CA ALA A 49 -3.78 10.36 4.60
C ALA A 49 -2.49 9.52 4.58
N LEU A 50 -2.57 8.25 4.97
CA LEU A 50 -1.45 7.33 4.88
C LEU A 50 -1.04 7.06 3.43
N ALA A 51 -2.00 6.90 2.50
CA ALA A 51 -1.68 6.75 1.07
C ALA A 51 -0.89 7.96 0.53
N VAL A 52 -1.19 9.17 1.01
CA VAL A 52 -0.41 10.38 0.69
C VAL A 52 0.98 10.31 1.31
N LEU A 53 1.07 9.98 2.61
CA LEU A 53 2.35 9.94 3.34
C LEU A 53 3.34 8.92 2.75
N GLU A 54 2.88 7.71 2.42
CA GLU A 54 3.68 6.67 1.76
C GLU A 54 4.26 7.15 0.42
N ASN A 55 3.47 7.90 -0.35
CA ASN A 55 3.89 8.47 -1.62
C ASN A 55 4.89 9.63 -1.43
N LEU A 56 4.68 10.51 -0.44
CA LEU A 56 5.62 11.60 -0.13
C LEU A 56 7.01 11.07 0.24
N VAL A 57 7.07 10.01 1.06
CA VAL A 57 8.33 9.36 1.42
C VAL A 57 8.99 8.68 0.21
N HIS A 58 8.19 8.04 -0.65
CA HIS A 58 8.72 7.37 -1.84
C HIS A 58 9.25 8.33 -2.90
N TRP A 59 8.58 9.45 -3.13
CA TRP A 59 8.94 10.32 -4.24
C TRP A 59 10.24 11.07 -3.97
N GLN A 60 10.58 11.37 -2.71
CA GLN A 60 11.79 12.11 -2.36
C GLN A 60 11.96 13.41 -3.19
N THR A 61 10.85 14.03 -3.62
CA THR A 61 10.82 15.23 -4.46
C THR A 61 10.02 16.35 -3.80
N ASN A 62 10.45 17.59 -4.03
CA ASN A 62 9.77 18.83 -3.63
C ASN A 62 8.64 19.25 -4.59
N VAL A 63 8.37 18.45 -5.63
CA VAL A 63 7.28 18.68 -6.59
C VAL A 63 6.30 17.51 -6.58
N LEU A 64 5.01 17.82 -6.43
CA LEU A 64 3.93 16.85 -6.50
C LEU A 64 3.78 16.41 -7.97
N PRO A 65 3.73 15.11 -8.26
CA PRO A 65 3.41 14.64 -9.61
C PRO A 65 2.08 15.23 -10.08
N SER A 66 2.05 15.75 -11.30
CA SER A 66 0.89 16.50 -11.84
C SER A 66 -0.34 15.63 -12.10
N ALA A 67 -0.17 14.32 -12.22
CA ALA A 67 -1.21 13.39 -12.66
C ALA A 67 -1.34 12.20 -11.69
N LEU A 68 -1.75 12.50 -10.46
CA LEU A 68 -2.06 11.50 -9.44
C LEU A 68 -3.54 11.13 -9.46
N VAL A 69 -3.79 9.84 -9.34
CA VAL A 69 -5.13 9.29 -9.12
C VAL A 69 -5.17 8.54 -7.80
N CYS A 70 -6.31 8.62 -7.14
CA CYS A 70 -6.65 7.82 -5.98
C CYS A 70 -7.64 6.75 -6.39
N VAL A 71 -7.44 5.56 -5.87
CA VAL A 71 -8.30 4.41 -6.05
C VAL A 71 -8.73 3.95 -4.68
N GLU A 72 -10.03 3.89 -4.50
CA GLU A 72 -10.63 3.27 -3.34
C GLU A 72 -10.92 1.82 -3.67
N ALA A 73 -10.58 0.93 -2.73
CA ALA A 73 -11.02 -0.45 -2.77
C ALA A 73 -11.75 -0.80 -1.47
N THR A 74 -12.77 -1.65 -1.58
CA THR A 74 -13.54 -2.16 -0.46
C THR A 74 -13.24 -3.63 -0.29
N ILE A 75 -12.73 -3.98 0.88
CA ILE A 75 -12.60 -5.36 1.33
C ILE A 75 -13.91 -5.74 2.02
N PRO A 76 -14.66 -6.74 1.51
CA PRO A 76 -15.97 -7.06 2.05
C PRO A 76 -15.88 -7.68 3.45
N ALA A 77 -16.94 -7.47 4.24
CA ALA A 77 -17.13 -8.17 5.50
C ALA A 77 -17.09 -9.70 5.30
N GLY A 78 -16.65 -10.44 6.31
CA GLY A 78 -16.59 -11.89 6.28
C GLY A 78 -15.49 -12.47 5.40
N MET A 79 -14.77 -11.68 4.59
CA MET A 79 -13.56 -12.16 3.88
C MET A 79 -12.49 -12.55 4.90
N GLN A 80 -11.81 -13.68 4.67
CA GLN A 80 -10.69 -14.09 5.52
C GLN A 80 -9.45 -13.25 5.20
N GLN A 81 -8.84 -12.68 6.24
CA GLN A 81 -7.72 -11.77 6.16
C GLN A 81 -6.69 -12.12 7.22
N GLU A 82 -5.44 -11.71 7.06
CA GLU A 82 -4.41 -11.84 8.07
C GLU A 82 -3.87 -10.48 8.49
N GLN A 83 -3.28 -10.41 9.68
CA GLN A 83 -2.59 -9.22 10.16
C GLN A 83 -1.25 -9.60 10.78
N VAL A 84 -0.24 -8.79 10.47
CA VAL A 84 1.06 -8.76 11.17
C VAL A 84 0.91 -7.85 12.39
N ASN A 85 0.97 -8.45 13.58
CA ASN A 85 0.88 -7.72 14.85
C ASN A 85 2.25 -7.44 15.46
N ASP A 86 3.17 -8.40 15.36
CA ASP A 86 4.51 -8.31 15.92
C ASP A 86 5.53 -8.26 14.80
N VAL A 87 5.99 -7.05 14.48
CA VAL A 87 7.18 -6.85 13.66
C VAL A 87 8.16 -6.00 14.46
N ASP A 88 9.42 -6.43 14.48
CA ASP A 88 10.48 -5.65 15.13
C ASP A 88 10.53 -4.24 14.51
N PRO A 89 10.33 -3.17 15.29
CA PRO A 89 10.43 -1.80 14.78
C PRO A 89 11.77 -1.50 14.09
N ARG A 90 12.86 -2.16 14.49
CA ARG A 90 14.17 -2.05 13.82
C ARG A 90 14.13 -2.65 12.42
N ALA A 91 13.49 -3.81 12.28
CA ALA A 91 13.29 -4.43 10.98
C ALA A 91 12.34 -3.60 10.10
N LEU A 92 11.27 -3.05 10.67
CA LEU A 92 10.31 -2.19 9.97
C LEU A 92 10.96 -0.90 9.47
N GLY A 93 11.88 -0.31 10.25
CA GLY A 93 12.63 0.90 9.87
C GLY A 93 13.87 0.65 9.01
N SER A 94 14.31 -0.60 8.87
CA SER A 94 15.50 -0.96 8.08
C SER A 94 15.31 -0.70 6.58
N PHE A 95 16.42 -0.46 5.86
CA PHE A 95 16.46 -0.37 4.40
C PHE A 95 16.72 -1.73 3.71
N ASP A 96 17.12 -2.75 4.46
CA ASP A 96 17.41 -4.09 3.93
C ASP A 96 16.13 -4.88 3.60
N HIS A 97 15.06 -4.63 4.35
CA HIS A 97 13.72 -5.23 4.18
C HIS A 97 13.67 -6.77 4.25
N GLU A 98 14.78 -7.46 4.51
CA GLU A 98 14.87 -8.93 4.48
C GLU A 98 13.80 -9.60 5.37
N ALA A 99 13.73 -9.21 6.64
CA ALA A 99 12.78 -9.79 7.59
C ALA A 99 11.31 -9.51 7.22
N THR A 100 10.99 -8.29 6.76
CA THR A 100 9.63 -7.92 6.35
C THR A 100 9.22 -8.62 5.05
N ARG A 101 10.16 -8.78 4.10
CA ARG A 101 9.97 -9.53 2.86
C ARG A 101 9.76 -11.02 3.11
N ALA A 102 10.57 -11.63 3.97
CA ALA A 102 10.42 -13.04 4.31
C ALA A 102 9.01 -13.35 4.83
N HIS A 103 8.44 -12.46 5.63
CA HIS A 103 7.07 -12.62 6.14
C HIS A 103 6.01 -12.53 5.02
N GLY A 104 6.07 -11.50 4.17
CA GLY A 104 5.08 -11.34 3.11
C GLY A 104 5.26 -12.33 1.96
N ASP A 105 6.48 -12.78 1.70
CA ASP A 105 6.79 -13.82 0.72
C ASP A 105 6.16 -15.16 1.14
N ASP A 106 6.34 -15.57 2.40
CA ASP A 106 5.73 -16.79 2.95
C ASP A 106 4.19 -16.71 2.97
N TRP A 107 3.62 -15.54 3.28
CA TRP A 107 2.17 -15.31 3.16
C TRP A 107 1.66 -15.48 1.72
N TYR A 108 2.36 -14.87 0.75
CA TYR A 108 1.97 -14.88 -0.66
C TYR A 108 2.10 -16.27 -1.27
N ASP A 109 3.24 -16.93 -1.07
CA ASP A 109 3.57 -18.22 -1.70
C ASP A 109 2.65 -19.33 -1.20
N ARG A 110 2.29 -19.28 0.10
CA ARG A 110 1.30 -20.20 0.68
C ARG A 110 -0.14 -19.83 0.37
N ARG A 111 -0.38 -18.68 -0.29
CA ARG A 111 -1.71 -18.14 -0.60
C ARG A 111 -2.64 -18.18 0.60
N ARG A 112 -2.16 -17.77 1.79
CA ARG A 112 -2.90 -17.98 3.04
C ARG A 112 -4.22 -17.22 3.10
N THR A 113 -4.23 -15.98 2.62
CA THR A 113 -5.42 -15.13 2.48
C THR A 113 -5.27 -14.19 1.29
N ALA A 114 -6.38 -13.59 0.84
CA ALA A 114 -6.34 -12.56 -0.21
C ALA A 114 -5.73 -11.23 0.30
N VAL A 115 -5.91 -10.93 1.59
CA VAL A 115 -5.48 -9.68 2.20
C VAL A 115 -4.61 -9.93 3.43
N LEU A 116 -3.49 -9.22 3.51
CA LEU A 116 -2.63 -9.13 4.68
C LEU A 116 -2.50 -7.67 5.12
N TRP A 117 -2.89 -7.38 6.35
CA TRP A 117 -2.63 -6.11 7.02
C TRP A 117 -1.23 -6.09 7.59
N VAL A 118 -0.51 -5.00 7.34
CA VAL A 118 0.87 -4.82 7.75
C VAL A 118 1.06 -3.44 8.37
N PRO A 119 1.91 -3.28 9.41
CA PRO A 119 2.19 -1.97 9.98
C PRO A 119 2.82 -1.05 8.92
N SER A 120 2.46 0.24 8.95
CA SER A 120 3.16 1.23 8.14
C SER A 120 4.52 1.58 8.76
N ALA A 121 5.55 1.69 7.92
CA ALA A 121 6.86 2.16 8.33
C ALA A 121 6.92 3.70 8.48
N VAL A 122 5.95 4.43 7.89
CA VAL A 122 5.91 5.90 7.92
C VAL A 122 4.97 6.44 9.01
N SER A 123 3.99 5.64 9.45
CA SER A 123 3.05 6.00 10.51
C SER A 123 2.84 4.81 11.45
N PRO A 124 3.39 4.81 12.68
CA PRO A 124 3.33 3.66 13.58
C PRO A 124 1.92 3.33 14.10
N TYR A 125 0.95 4.23 13.87
CA TYR A 125 -0.43 4.08 14.32
C TYR A 125 -1.38 3.61 13.21
N GLU A 126 -0.89 3.49 11.97
CA GLU A 126 -1.69 3.15 10.81
C GLU A 126 -1.13 1.91 10.09
N ARG A 127 -1.98 1.27 9.29
CA ARG A 127 -1.63 0.04 8.57
C ARG A 127 -1.72 0.23 7.06
N ASN A 128 -0.89 -0.52 6.36
CA ASN A 128 -1.11 -0.81 4.94
C ASN A 128 -1.74 -2.18 4.79
N ILE A 129 -2.26 -2.44 3.60
CA ILE A 129 -2.65 -3.76 3.16
C ILE A 129 -1.80 -4.22 1.97
N LEU A 130 -1.61 -5.53 1.92
CA LEU A 130 -1.15 -6.26 0.76
C LEU A 130 -2.33 -7.08 0.23
N SER A 131 -2.63 -6.99 -1.06
CA SER A 131 -3.64 -7.83 -1.71
C SER A 131 -2.98 -8.75 -2.73
N ASN A 132 -3.11 -10.06 -2.53
CA ASN A 132 -2.55 -11.08 -3.42
C ASN A 132 -3.47 -11.26 -4.63
N GLN A 133 -3.07 -10.74 -5.80
CA GLN A 133 -3.88 -10.81 -7.03
C GLN A 133 -4.12 -12.23 -7.53
N THR A 134 -3.31 -13.20 -7.09
CA THR A 134 -3.42 -14.61 -7.51
C THR A 134 -4.28 -15.45 -6.57
N HIS A 135 -4.73 -14.89 -5.46
CA HIS A 135 -5.60 -15.57 -4.51
C HIS A 135 -7.05 -15.60 -5.02
N VAL A 136 -7.75 -16.72 -4.86
CA VAL A 136 -9.12 -16.90 -5.39
C VAL A 136 -10.10 -15.84 -4.90
N ASP A 137 -10.00 -15.46 -3.61
CA ASP A 137 -10.85 -14.44 -3.00
C ASP A 137 -10.50 -12.99 -3.40
N PHE A 138 -9.41 -12.74 -4.13
CA PHE A 138 -9.06 -11.38 -4.56
C PHE A 138 -10.16 -10.75 -5.43
N ASN A 139 -10.89 -11.57 -6.20
CA ASN A 139 -12.00 -11.12 -7.04
C ASN A 139 -13.19 -10.53 -6.25
N LYS A 140 -13.24 -10.75 -4.93
CA LYS A 140 -14.25 -10.17 -4.04
C LYS A 140 -13.88 -8.76 -3.57
N VAL A 141 -12.64 -8.31 -3.79
CA VAL A 141 -12.24 -6.93 -3.50
C VAL A 141 -12.88 -6.01 -4.54
N GLU A 142 -13.72 -5.11 -4.10
CA GLU A 142 -14.42 -4.17 -4.97
C GLU A 142 -13.55 -2.94 -5.19
N VAL A 143 -13.14 -2.69 -6.43
CA VAL A 143 -12.27 -1.57 -6.78
C VAL A 143 -13.10 -0.49 -7.47
N ALA A 144 -13.17 0.69 -6.88
CA ALA A 144 -13.88 1.83 -7.45
C ALA A 144 -13.12 2.42 -8.64
N ALA A 145 -13.83 3.21 -9.46
CA ALA A 145 -13.20 3.95 -10.54
C ALA A 145 -12.14 4.94 -9.98
N PRO A 146 -10.97 5.07 -10.61
CA PRO A 146 -9.95 6.01 -10.17
C PRO A 146 -10.47 7.45 -10.27
N VAL A 147 -10.25 8.23 -9.22
CA VAL A 147 -10.53 9.66 -9.18
C VAL A 147 -9.24 10.45 -9.10
N ARG A 148 -9.26 11.73 -9.46
CA ARG A 148 -8.11 12.61 -9.27
C ARG A 148 -7.75 12.69 -7.78
N ALA A 149 -6.48 12.45 -7.44
CA ALA A 149 -6.02 12.62 -6.07
C ALA A 149 -5.94 14.11 -5.74
N VAL A 150 -6.53 14.49 -4.60
CA VAL A 150 -6.49 15.86 -4.07
C VAL A 150 -5.45 15.90 -2.96
N LEU A 151 -4.35 16.61 -3.22
CA LEU A 151 -3.29 16.85 -2.26
C LEU A 151 -3.18 18.36 -2.03
N ASP A 152 -3.08 18.78 -0.78
CA ASP A 152 -2.83 20.18 -0.44
C ASP A 152 -1.42 20.55 -0.91
N ARG A 153 -1.30 21.63 -1.69
CA ARG A 153 -0.01 22.07 -2.25
C ARG A 153 0.99 22.45 -1.16
N ARG A 154 0.52 22.85 0.03
CA ARG A 154 1.36 23.18 1.19
C ARG A 154 2.07 21.97 1.78
N LEU A 155 1.74 20.74 1.36
CA LEU A 155 2.46 19.54 1.77
C LEU A 155 3.90 19.50 1.25
N LEU A 156 4.21 20.25 0.18
CA LEU A 156 5.57 20.41 -0.31
C LEU A 156 6.01 21.86 -0.12
N GLN A 157 7.28 22.05 0.25
CA GLN A 157 7.88 23.37 0.19
C GLN A 157 8.07 23.73 -1.29
N GLU A 158 7.35 24.74 -1.77
CA GLU A 158 7.80 25.45 -2.96
C GLU A 158 9.17 26.03 -2.60
N SER A 159 10.23 25.51 -3.22
CA SER A 159 11.52 26.17 -3.16
C SER A 159 11.30 27.53 -3.80
N SER A 160 11.22 28.57 -2.97
CA SER A 160 11.32 29.94 -3.43
C SER A 160 12.66 30.02 -4.16
N SER A 161 12.60 30.03 -5.49
CA SER A 161 13.71 30.49 -6.31
C SER A 161 13.98 31.92 -5.86
N GLY A 162 15.04 32.08 -5.05
CA GLY A 162 15.59 33.37 -4.71
C GLY A 162 15.84 34.13 -6.01
N GLY A 163 15.23 35.30 -6.12
CA GLY A 163 15.42 36.21 -7.23
C GLY A 163 15.32 37.63 -6.71
N GLY A 164 16.47 38.31 -6.68
CA GLY A 164 16.61 39.77 -6.55
C GLY A 164 17.07 40.23 -5.18
#